data_AF-A0A023G659-F1
#
_entry.id   AF-A0A023G659-F1
#
_cell.length_a   1.000
_cell.length_b   1.000
_cell.length_c   1.000
_cell.angle_alpha   90.00
_cell.angle_beta   90.00
_cell.angle_gamma   90.00
#
_symmetry.space_group_name_H-M   'P 1'
#
loop_
_entity.id
_entity.type
_entity.pdbx_description
1 polymer ?
#
loop_
_entity_poly.entity_id
_entity_poly.type
_entity_poly.pdbx_seq_one_letter_code
_entity_poly.pdbx_strand_id
1 'polypeptide(L)'
;MIAISLAICALTVQNIVFGVLYEDNPLYFKHQRADFVTDAGDLLFVLRQSLSPLLYPVTPCQALKKIGQIGENAFRYKVFYTPPGWRYRIVSFITTMTESITALHRHNNVLIYQTTQGGPFIPFKVLYADVQTGCFIFVFNQRGFGRVCRLLRKSSRASSPVPQACWRVYSS
;
A
#
# COMPACT_ATOMS: atom_id res chain seq x y z
N MET A 1 6.69 -55.12 -39.30
CA MET A 1 7.14 -54.30 -38.15
C MET A 1 6.73 -52.87 -38.43
N ILE A 2 5.77 -52.32 -37.69
CA ILE A 2 5.22 -50.97 -37.91
C ILE A 2 5.74 -50.08 -36.78
N ALA A 3 6.55 -49.08 -37.11
CA ALA A 3 7.07 -48.11 -36.16
C ALA A 3 6.09 -46.94 -36.03
N ILE A 4 5.52 -46.73 -34.84
CA ILE A 4 4.66 -45.60 -34.52
C ILE A 4 5.54 -44.55 -33.83
N SER A 5 5.81 -43.45 -34.53
CA SER A 5 6.53 -42.29 -33.98
C SER A 5 5.57 -41.43 -33.17
N LEU A 6 5.67 -41.49 -31.84
CA LEU A 6 4.97 -40.59 -30.92
C LEU A 6 5.65 -39.20 -30.95
N ALA A 7 5.08 -38.28 -31.70
CA ALA A 7 5.47 -36.87 -31.65
C ALA A 7 4.87 -36.22 -30.39
N ILE A 8 5.71 -36.01 -29.37
CA ILE A 8 5.34 -35.26 -28.16
C ILE A 8 5.40 -33.77 -28.51
N CYS A 9 4.26 -33.14 -28.76
CA CYS A 9 4.15 -31.69 -28.82
C CYS A 9 4.33 -31.12 -27.40
N ALA A 10 5.55 -30.72 -27.07
CA ALA A 10 5.83 -29.91 -25.89
C ALA A 10 5.23 -28.51 -26.12
N LEU A 11 4.04 -28.26 -25.54
CA LEU A 11 3.48 -26.91 -25.43
C LEU A 11 4.34 -26.13 -24.44
N THR A 12 5.29 -25.36 -24.95
CA THR A 12 5.99 -24.36 -24.15
C THR A 12 5.01 -23.21 -23.89
N VAL A 13 4.49 -23.14 -22.66
CA VAL A 13 3.79 -21.94 -22.19
C VAL A 13 4.83 -20.83 -22.09
N GLN A 14 5.00 -20.09 -23.18
CA GLN A 14 5.75 -18.85 -23.16
C GLN A 14 4.98 -17.90 -22.24
N ASN A 15 5.48 -17.71 -21.01
CA ASN A 15 5.02 -16.64 -20.14
C ASN A 15 5.36 -15.32 -20.83
N ILE A 16 4.40 -14.76 -21.55
CA ILE A 16 4.46 -13.38 -21.99
C ILE A 16 4.30 -12.54 -20.73
N VAL A 17 5.41 -12.23 -20.07
CA VAL A 17 5.44 -11.27 -18.95
C VAL A 17 5.30 -9.88 -19.58
N PHE A 18 4.08 -9.53 -20.00
CA PHE A 18 3.71 -8.13 -20.03
C PHE A 18 3.91 -7.57 -18.62
N GLY A 19 4.50 -6.39 -18.50
CA GLY A 19 4.91 -5.76 -17.24
C GLY A 19 3.75 -5.50 -16.27
N VAL A 20 3.24 -6.55 -15.64
CA VAL A 20 2.26 -6.48 -14.56
C VAL A 20 2.96 -5.86 -13.37
N LEU A 21 2.46 -4.70 -12.93
CA LEU A 21 2.97 -4.03 -11.73
C LEU A 21 2.80 -4.94 -10.51
N TYR A 22 3.68 -4.82 -9.52
CA TYR A 22 3.66 -5.67 -8.33
C TYR A 22 2.27 -5.67 -7.65
N GLU A 23 1.64 -4.49 -7.53
CA GLU A 23 0.29 -4.30 -6.98
C GLU A 23 -0.84 -4.99 -7.75
N ASP A 24 -0.58 -5.49 -8.97
CA ASP A 24 -1.57 -6.14 -9.83
C ASP A 24 -1.16 -7.59 -10.17
N ASN A 25 -0.07 -8.10 -9.58
CA ASN A 25 0.43 -9.46 -9.80
C ASN A 25 -0.20 -10.48 -8.80
N PRO A 26 -0.95 -11.49 -9.29
CA PRO A 26 -1.65 -12.47 -8.45
C PRO A 26 -0.78 -13.24 -7.45
N LEU A 27 0.52 -13.40 -7.75
CA LEU A 27 1.46 -14.08 -6.85
C LEU A 27 1.62 -13.36 -5.49
N TYR A 28 1.30 -12.07 -5.44
CA TYR A 28 1.48 -11.23 -4.26
C TYR A 28 0.17 -10.79 -3.59
N PHE A 29 -1.00 -11.17 -4.12
CA PHE A 29 -2.30 -10.72 -3.58
C PHE A 29 -2.51 -11.05 -2.09
N LYS A 30 -1.90 -12.14 -1.61
CA LYS A 30 -1.93 -12.50 -0.18
C LYS A 30 -1.33 -11.42 0.74
N HIS A 31 -0.46 -10.57 0.21
CA HIS A 31 0.17 -9.44 0.91
C HIS A 31 -0.51 -8.10 0.62
N GLN A 32 -1.58 -8.06 -0.19
CA GLN A 32 -2.15 -6.81 -0.70
C GLN A 32 -3.53 -6.52 -0.12
N ARG A 33 -3.86 -7.13 1.03
CA ARG A 33 -5.17 -6.95 1.65
C ARG A 33 -5.21 -5.67 2.48
N ALA A 34 -6.28 -4.90 2.29
CA ALA A 34 -6.54 -3.66 3.02
C ALA A 34 -6.87 -3.92 4.50
N ASP A 35 -7.57 -5.01 4.81
CA ASP A 35 -7.93 -5.40 6.17
C ASP A 35 -6.71 -5.60 7.09
N PHE A 36 -5.59 -6.09 6.55
CA PHE A 36 -4.32 -6.20 7.29
C PHE A 36 -3.81 -4.85 7.83
N VAL A 37 -4.16 -3.76 7.14
CA VAL A 37 -3.83 -2.40 7.56
C VAL A 37 -4.84 -1.91 8.58
N THR A 38 -6.13 -2.13 8.36
CA THR A 38 -7.17 -1.67 9.29
C THR A 38 -7.20 -2.44 10.59
N ASP A 39 -6.69 -3.67 10.59
CA ASP A 39 -6.62 -4.54 11.76
C ASP A 39 -5.25 -4.50 12.43
N ALA A 40 -4.36 -3.61 11.96
CA ALA A 40 -3.04 -3.42 12.55
C ALA A 40 -3.10 -3.04 14.04
N GLY A 41 -4.20 -2.43 14.51
CA GLY A 41 -4.48 -2.05 15.91
C GLY A 41 -3.59 -0.96 16.50
N ASP A 42 -2.46 -0.68 15.86
CA ASP A 42 -1.43 0.26 16.30
C ASP A 42 -1.51 1.60 15.55
N LEU A 43 -0.82 2.62 16.06
CA LEU A 43 -0.48 3.81 15.29
C LEU A 43 0.52 3.40 14.20
N LEU A 44 0.27 3.81 12.96
CA LEU A 44 1.14 3.56 11.81
C LEU A 44 1.90 4.83 11.44
N PHE A 45 3.23 4.81 11.50
CA PHE A 45 4.08 5.91 11.05
C PHE A 45 4.51 5.73 9.61
N VAL A 46 4.39 6.77 8.79
CA VAL A 46 5.06 6.84 7.49
C VAL A 46 6.54 7.12 7.72
N LEU A 47 7.39 6.12 7.55
CA LEU A 47 8.84 6.26 7.75
C LEU A 47 9.56 6.74 6.49
N ARG A 48 9.07 6.34 5.32
CA ARG A 48 9.67 6.71 4.03
C ARG A 48 8.58 6.94 3.01
N GLN A 49 8.81 7.92 2.15
CA GLN A 49 7.97 8.21 0.99
C GLN A 49 8.90 8.44 -0.20
N SER A 50 8.58 7.86 -1.35
CA SER A 50 9.30 8.18 -2.59
C SER A 50 8.95 9.59 -3.03
N LEU A 51 9.93 10.32 -3.55
CA LEU A 51 9.71 11.66 -4.07
C LEU A 51 9.02 11.56 -5.43
N SER A 52 7.93 12.32 -5.61
CA SER A 52 7.42 12.65 -6.94
C SER A 52 7.31 14.17 -7.03
N PRO A 53 7.95 14.80 -8.02
CA PRO A 53 7.89 16.25 -8.20
C PRO A 53 6.48 16.74 -8.57
N LEU A 54 5.62 15.84 -9.04
CA LEU A 54 4.30 16.16 -9.56
C LEU A 54 3.15 15.77 -8.63
N LEU A 55 3.40 14.88 -7.64
CA LEU A 55 2.37 14.37 -6.74
C LEU A 55 2.56 14.89 -5.32
N TYR A 56 1.65 15.77 -4.93
CA TYR A 56 1.55 16.42 -3.61
C TYR A 56 0.41 15.76 -2.79
N PRO A 57 0.49 15.68 -1.44
CA PRO A 57 1.45 16.35 -0.57
C PRO A 57 2.58 15.47 -0.03
N VAL A 58 3.76 16.08 0.10
CA VAL A 58 4.75 15.65 1.09
C VAL A 58 4.18 16.00 2.46
N THR A 59 3.86 14.97 3.25
CA THR A 59 3.33 15.11 4.61
C THR A 59 4.37 14.59 5.59
N PRO A 60 5.35 15.42 6.02
CA PRO A 60 6.33 15.01 7.00
C PRO A 60 5.66 14.57 8.30
N CYS A 61 6.32 13.68 9.04
CA CYS A 61 5.84 13.15 10.31
C CYS A 61 4.42 12.55 10.24
N GLN A 62 4.01 12.03 9.08
CA GLN A 62 2.66 11.51 8.92
C GLN A 62 2.48 10.20 9.70
N ALA A 63 1.36 10.11 10.41
CA ALA A 63 0.94 8.90 11.10
C ALA A 63 -0.58 8.72 11.06
N LEU A 64 -1.04 7.47 11.21
CA LEU A 64 -2.43 7.07 11.07
C LEU A 64 -2.83 6.20 12.27
N LYS A 65 -3.91 6.56 12.98
CA LYS A 65 -4.49 5.73 14.04
C LYS A 65 -5.96 5.46 13.76
N LYS A 66 -6.34 4.19 13.65
CA LYS A 66 -7.75 3.78 13.66
C LYS A 66 -8.34 4.10 15.02
N ILE A 67 -9.47 4.80 15.04
CA ILE A 67 -10.19 5.17 16.27
C ILE A 67 -11.58 4.52 16.34
N GLY A 68 -12.04 3.91 15.25
CA GLY A 68 -13.27 3.14 15.25
C GLY A 68 -13.65 2.65 13.86
N GLN A 69 -14.62 1.74 13.81
CA GLN A 69 -15.29 1.31 12.59
C GLN A 69 -16.66 1.97 12.53
N ILE A 70 -17.05 2.48 11.36
CA ILE A 70 -18.33 3.18 11.15
C ILE A 70 -19.19 2.54 10.05
N GLY A 71 -18.68 1.49 9.41
CA GLY A 71 -19.38 0.66 8.44
C GLY A 71 -18.53 -0.56 8.09
N GLU A 72 -19.04 -1.44 7.23
CA GLU A 72 -18.34 -2.67 6.84
C GLU A 72 -16.93 -2.39 6.28
N ASN A 73 -16.83 -1.44 5.34
CA ASN A 73 -15.60 -1.05 4.67
C ASN A 73 -15.21 0.42 4.99
N ALA A 74 -15.66 0.95 6.13
CA ALA A 74 -15.49 2.36 6.48
C ALA A 74 -15.04 2.54 7.94
N PHE A 75 -13.96 3.28 8.13
CA PHE A 75 -13.28 3.41 9.40
C PHE A 75 -12.96 4.87 9.71
N ARG A 76 -13.09 5.27 10.98
CA ARG A 76 -12.59 6.57 11.44
C ARG A 76 -11.12 6.47 11.77
N TYR A 77 -10.35 7.40 11.22
CA TYR A 77 -8.92 7.53 11.47
C TYR A 77 -8.59 8.93 11.97
N LYS A 78 -7.68 9.00 12.94
CA LYS A 78 -6.96 10.22 13.28
C LYS A 78 -5.64 10.24 12.52
N VAL A 79 -5.46 11.25 11.68
CA VAL A 79 -4.25 11.46 10.88
C VAL A 79 -3.43 12.56 11.53
N PHE A 80 -2.14 12.31 11.71
CA PHE A 80 -1.15 13.27 12.20
C PHE A 80 -0.25 13.64 11.04
N TYR A 81 0.17 14.90 10.93
CA TYR A 81 1.18 15.34 9.97
C TYR A 81 1.74 16.71 10.33
N THR A 82 2.89 17.07 9.77
CA THR A 82 3.43 18.42 9.80
C THR A 82 2.97 19.19 8.56
N PRO A 83 2.23 20.32 8.69
CA PRO A 83 1.79 21.08 7.54
C PRO A 83 2.94 21.67 6.72
N PRO A 84 2.77 21.86 5.39
CA PRO A 84 3.76 22.54 4.57
C PRO A 84 4.14 23.92 5.15
N GLY A 85 5.43 24.23 5.15
CA GLY A 85 5.97 25.48 5.71
C GLY A 85 6.24 25.47 7.22
N TRP A 86 5.82 24.44 7.95
CA TRP A 86 6.10 24.28 9.37
C TRP A 86 7.15 23.17 9.58
N ARG A 87 8.09 23.36 10.50
CA ARG A 87 9.14 22.35 10.80
C ARG A 87 8.89 21.54 12.08
N TYR A 88 8.26 22.15 13.09
CA TYR A 88 8.14 21.57 14.43
C TYR A 88 6.71 21.45 14.93
N ARG A 89 5.72 21.68 14.06
CA ARG A 89 4.30 21.65 14.41
C ARG A 89 3.65 20.44 13.80
N ILE A 90 3.27 19.48 14.64
CA ILE A 90 2.42 18.35 14.25
C ILE A 90 0.97 18.77 14.52
N VAL A 91 0.12 18.65 13.52
CA VAL A 91 -1.33 18.80 13.65
C VAL A 91 -2.00 17.45 13.46
N SER A 92 -3.27 17.36 13.85
CA SER A 92 -4.07 16.17 13.61
C SER A 92 -5.49 16.51 13.20
N PHE A 93 -6.11 15.65 12.39
CA PHE A 93 -7.50 15.75 12.02
C PHE A 93 -8.14 14.36 11.94
N ILE A 94 -9.46 14.31 11.98
CA ILE A 94 -10.23 13.08 11.80
C ILE A 94 -10.67 12.99 10.34
N THR A 95 -10.51 11.82 9.74
CA THR A 95 -11.00 11.50 8.40
C THR A 95 -11.64 10.12 8.39
N THR A 96 -12.42 9.86 7.34
CA THR A 96 -12.89 8.52 7.04
C THR A 96 -11.89 7.85 6.10
N MET A 97 -11.46 6.64 6.45
CA MET A 97 -10.74 5.75 5.56
C MET A 97 -11.71 4.68 5.08
N THR A 98 -11.87 4.54 3.77
CA THR A 98 -12.67 3.46 3.17
C THR A 98 -11.80 2.46 2.44
N GLU A 99 -12.28 1.22 2.42
CA GLU A 99 -11.69 0.16 1.63
C GLU A 99 -12.42 -0.02 0.29
N SER A 100 -11.68 -0.40 -0.74
CA SER A 100 -12.22 -0.76 -2.04
C SER A 100 -11.37 -1.85 -2.71
N ILE A 101 -11.87 -2.40 -3.80
CA ILE A 101 -11.32 -3.53 -4.52
C ILE A 101 -11.00 -3.15 -5.97
N THR A 102 -9.84 -3.57 -6.48
CA THR A 102 -9.53 -3.49 -7.90
C THR A 102 -9.95 -4.75 -8.65
N ALA A 103 -10.21 -4.62 -9.96
CA ALA A 103 -10.84 -5.67 -10.78
C ALA A 103 -10.17 -7.05 -10.75
N LEU A 104 -8.85 -7.12 -10.50
CA LEU A 104 -8.11 -8.38 -10.47
C LEU A 104 -8.14 -9.05 -9.08
N HIS A 105 -8.55 -8.35 -8.04
CA HIS A 105 -8.53 -8.85 -6.67
C HIS A 105 -9.89 -9.46 -6.26
N ARG A 106 -9.85 -10.30 -5.21
CA ARG A 106 -11.05 -10.87 -4.55
C ARG A 106 -11.29 -10.30 -3.15
N HIS A 107 -10.33 -9.53 -2.64
CA HIS A 107 -10.39 -8.85 -1.35
C HIS A 107 -10.08 -7.38 -1.58
N ASN A 108 -10.57 -6.52 -0.70
CA ASN A 108 -10.22 -5.10 -0.72
C ASN A 108 -8.70 -4.94 -0.64
N ASN A 109 -8.17 -4.08 -1.50
CA ASN A 109 -6.74 -3.80 -1.61
C ASN A 109 -6.44 -2.31 -1.78
N VAL A 110 -7.47 -1.46 -1.73
CA VAL A 110 -7.34 -0.02 -1.84
C VAL A 110 -7.82 0.62 -0.56
N LEU A 111 -7.04 1.57 -0.06
CA LEU A 111 -7.34 2.43 1.07
C LEU A 111 -7.54 3.85 0.55
N ILE A 112 -8.71 4.44 0.80
CA ILE A 112 -9.07 5.76 0.33
C ILE A 112 -9.24 6.67 1.54
N TYR A 113 -8.38 7.69 1.66
CA TYR A 113 -8.42 8.62 2.80
C TYR A 113 -7.75 9.96 2.48
N GLN A 114 -8.02 10.97 3.30
CA GLN A 114 -7.34 12.26 3.20
C GLN A 114 -6.00 12.23 3.94
N THR A 115 -4.94 12.74 3.29
CA THR A 115 -3.61 12.84 3.91
C THR A 115 -3.37 14.16 4.63
N THR A 116 -4.17 15.18 4.34
CA THR A 116 -4.15 16.51 4.97
C THR A 116 -5.58 16.98 5.23
N GLN A 117 -5.77 17.84 6.22
CA GLN A 117 -7.10 18.36 6.54
C GLN A 117 -7.67 19.15 5.36
N GLY A 118 -8.89 18.82 4.94
CA GLY A 118 -9.55 19.44 3.78
C GLY A 118 -8.95 19.07 2.42
N GLY A 119 -7.96 18.16 2.38
CA GLY A 119 -7.37 17.67 1.13
C GLY A 119 -8.28 16.66 0.39
N PRO A 120 -7.86 16.22 -0.81
CA PRO A 120 -8.59 15.18 -1.53
C PRO A 120 -8.50 13.82 -0.83
N PHE A 121 -9.47 12.96 -1.10
CA PHE A 121 -9.40 11.55 -0.76
C PHE A 121 -8.51 10.83 -1.77
N ILE A 122 -7.40 10.26 -1.31
CA ILE A 122 -6.38 9.65 -2.17
C ILE A 122 -6.53 8.12 -2.12
N PRO A 123 -6.70 7.43 -3.26
CA PRO A 123 -6.81 5.98 -3.32
C PRO A 123 -5.43 5.33 -3.37
N PHE A 124 -4.94 4.85 -2.23
CA PHE A 124 -3.70 4.08 -2.15
C PHE A 124 -3.98 2.59 -2.33
N LYS A 125 -3.34 1.93 -3.30
CA LYS A 125 -3.29 0.47 -3.32
C LYS A 125 -2.33 -0.03 -2.23
N VAL A 126 -2.68 -1.11 -1.56
CA VAL A 126 -1.77 -1.84 -0.68
C VAL A 126 -0.81 -2.62 -1.55
N LEU A 127 0.44 -2.18 -1.61
CA LEU A 127 1.50 -2.87 -2.33
C LEU A 127 1.99 -4.08 -1.54
N TYR A 128 2.14 -3.94 -0.22
CA TYR A 128 2.56 -5.00 0.69
C TYR A 128 2.03 -4.74 2.10
N ALA A 129 1.58 -5.78 2.80
CA ALA A 129 1.09 -5.72 4.16
C ALA A 129 1.49 -6.99 4.90
N ASP A 130 2.09 -6.80 6.07
CA ASP A 130 2.49 -7.86 6.96
C ASP A 130 2.25 -7.43 8.41
N VAL A 131 1.20 -8.02 8.98
CA VAL A 131 0.72 -7.71 10.33
C VAL A 131 1.73 -8.13 11.39
N GLN A 132 2.45 -9.24 11.17
CA GLN A 132 3.40 -9.82 12.12
C GLN A 132 4.65 -8.95 12.24
N THR A 133 5.23 -8.58 11.10
CA THR A 133 6.40 -7.70 11.11
C THR A 133 6.01 -6.24 11.34
N GLY A 134 4.73 -5.89 11.14
CA GLY A 134 4.21 -4.53 11.28
C GLY A 134 4.70 -3.59 10.18
N CYS A 135 4.94 -4.12 8.97
CA CYS A 135 5.37 -3.36 7.81
C CYS A 135 4.27 -3.30 6.76
N PHE A 136 4.04 -2.11 6.25
CA PHE A 136 3.04 -1.87 5.22
C PHE A 136 3.61 -0.94 4.16
N ILE A 137 3.22 -1.15 2.90
CA ILE A 137 3.62 -0.31 1.78
C ILE A 137 2.38 0.06 1.01
N PHE A 138 2.15 1.35 0.87
CA PHE A 138 1.08 1.91 0.06
C PHE A 138 1.66 2.46 -1.23
N VAL A 139 0.96 2.28 -2.33
CA VAL A 139 1.31 2.88 -3.62
C VAL A 139 0.15 3.72 -4.13
N PHE A 140 0.46 4.93 -4.56
CA PHE A 140 -0.41 5.75 -5.37
C PHE A 140 0.23 5.92 -6.73
N ASN A 141 -0.53 5.64 -7.79
CA ASN A 141 -0.09 5.80 -9.16
C ASN A 141 -1.14 6.61 -9.91
N GLN A 142 -0.75 7.80 -10.38
CA GLN A 142 -1.59 8.64 -11.20
C GLN A 142 -0.99 8.71 -12.60
N ARG A 143 -1.77 8.29 -13.61
CA ARG A 143 -1.34 8.28 -15.02
C ARG A 143 -0.78 9.65 -15.40
N GLY A 144 0.46 9.68 -15.88
CA GLY A 144 1.15 10.91 -16.29
C GLY A 144 1.83 11.71 -15.17
N PHE A 145 1.58 11.41 -13.89
CA PHE A 145 2.14 12.13 -12.75
C PHE A 145 3.06 11.25 -11.87
N GLY A 146 3.20 9.99 -12.24
CA GLY A 146 4.17 9.06 -11.65
C GLY A 146 3.62 8.23 -10.50
N ARG A 147 4.55 7.51 -9.85
CA ARG A 147 4.28 6.53 -8.79
C ARG A 147 4.89 7.01 -7.48
N VAL A 148 4.09 7.00 -6.42
CA VAL A 148 4.52 7.34 -5.06
C VAL A 148 4.28 6.15 -4.15
N CYS A 149 5.35 5.70 -3.49
CA CYS A 149 5.28 4.65 -2.47
C CYS A 149 5.45 5.26 -1.09
N ARG A 150 4.76 4.69 -0.10
CA ARG A 150 4.91 5.01 1.33
C ARG A 150 5.17 3.74 2.09
N LEU A 151 6.25 3.71 2.86
CA LEU A 151 6.55 2.64 3.80
C LEU A 151 6.07 3.06 5.18
N LEU A 152 5.16 2.27 5.75
CA LEU A 152 4.60 2.47 7.07
C LEU A 152 5.04 1.37 8.04
N ARG A 153 5.19 1.76 9.31
CA ARG A 153 5.52 0.87 10.41
C ARG A 153 4.59 1.07 11.58
N LYS A 154 4.20 -0.03 12.24
CA LYS A 154 3.57 0.04 13.57
C LYS A 154 4.46 0.81 14.54
N SER A 155 3.85 1.60 15.43
CA SER A 155 4.58 2.41 16.42
C SER A 155 5.53 1.57 17.27
N SER A 156 5.06 0.41 17.71
CA SER A 156 5.83 -0.62 18.43
C SER A 156 7.08 -1.13 17.70
N ARG A 157 7.20 -0.89 16.39
CA ARG A 157 8.30 -1.38 15.52
C ARG A 157 8.94 -0.27 14.67
N ALA A 158 8.58 0.99 14.92
CA ALA A 158 9.00 2.13 14.10
C ALA A 158 10.50 2.44 14.26
N SER A 159 11.05 2.21 15.44
CA SER A 159 12.49 2.40 15.72
C SER A 159 13.34 1.18 15.39
N SER A 160 12.73 0.03 15.08
CA SER A 160 13.46 -1.17 14.67
C SER A 160 13.84 -1.10 13.18
N PRO A 161 14.89 -1.82 12.75
CA PRO A 161 15.19 -1.97 11.33
C PRO A 161 13.98 -2.45 10.52
N VAL A 162 13.86 -1.93 9.30
CA VAL A 162 12.81 -2.36 8.36
C VAL A 162 13.10 -3.81 7.95
N PRO A 163 12.12 -4.74 8.04
CA PRO A 163 12.28 -6.12 7.62
C PRO A 163 12.71 -6.23 6.16
N GLN A 164 13.66 -7.12 5.86
CA GLN A 164 14.27 -7.23 4.53
C GLN A 164 13.24 -7.49 3.42
N ALA A 165 12.21 -8.29 3.68
CA ALA A 165 11.14 -8.57 2.71
C ALA A 165 10.37 -7.29 2.35
N CYS A 166 10.02 -6.49 3.36
CA CYS A 166 9.34 -5.21 3.16
C CYS A 166 10.25 -4.20 2.44
N TRP A 167 11.52 -4.11 2.86
CA TRP A 167 12.47 -3.22 2.22
C TRP A 167 12.66 -3.51 0.73
N ARG A 168 12.79 -4.80 0.37
CA ARG A 168 12.94 -5.23 -1.03
C ARG A 168 11.77 -4.79 -1.92
N VAL A 169 10.54 -4.86 -1.41
CA VAL A 169 9.34 -4.41 -2.15
C VAL A 169 9.27 -2.88 -2.22
N TYR A 170 9.73 -2.17 -1.19
CA TYR A 170 9.76 -0.70 -1.22
C TYR A 170 10.81 -0.15 -2.18
N SER A 171 11.96 -0.81 -2.28
CA SER A 171 13.10 -0.38 -3.11
C SER A 171 13.03 -0.84 -4.57
N SER A 172 11.98 -1.57 -4.97
CA SER A 172 11.79 -2.08 -6.33
C SER A 172 11.13 -1.07 -7.26
#